data_AF-S2IZ78-F1
#
_entry.id   AF-S2IZ78-F1
#
_cell.length_a   1.000
_cell.length_b   1.000
_cell.length_c   1.000
_cell.angle_alpha   90.00
_cell.angle_beta   90.00
_cell.angle_gamma   90.00
#
_symmetry.space_group_name_H-M   'P 1'
#
loop_
_entity.id
_entity.type
_entity.pdbx_description
1 polymer ?
#
loop_
_entity_poly.entity_id
_entity_poly.type
_entity_poly.pdbx_seq_one_letter_code
_entity_poly.pdbx_strand_id
1 'polypeptide(L)'
;MVQVFIVRNLVVNIQNLLYFCPNVQSISGNKVISTTILQSLSSLPSDTELSRLQTIPIGDWDIHYSLCAKKFNQSLMELDLRKLASDKKLMMGYGFPNLKRLTLGSTDQPFRLIDSTLAESDQLEYLNFELANTPFVIPPSAVDTYPSVQELALSSKLEHDFDYVGLNTFLFKFINAEKLTMSLFDTISRNQSLDQLYAFRDFIAWINALDDGKLCIINVKPENLLTYLKYIYNTIPTHKEDWKTKIVFLRSSYYSSPIISYSTHTGYRERTFAITLDNDFAKNLVCSYLNKLKMPFTVRIQ
;
A
#
# COMPACT_ATOMS: atom_id res chain seq x y z
N MET A 1 1.61 25.13 -11.35
CA MET A 1 0.72 23.97 -11.14
C MET A 1 -0.63 24.51 -10.70
N VAL A 2 -1.71 24.27 -11.46
CA VAL A 2 -3.07 24.71 -11.06
C VAL A 2 -3.80 23.50 -10.50
N GLN A 3 -4.06 23.51 -9.20
CA GLN A 3 -4.86 22.51 -8.49
C GLN A 3 -6.21 23.13 -8.16
N VAL A 4 -7.29 22.45 -8.52
CA VAL A 4 -8.65 22.89 -8.21
C VAL A 4 -9.18 22.04 -7.05
N PHE A 5 -9.49 22.72 -5.95
CA PHE A 5 -10.13 22.12 -4.77
C PHE A 5 -11.57 22.59 -4.68
N ILE A 6 -12.53 21.65 -4.76
CA ILE A 6 -13.95 21.96 -4.56
C ILE A 6 -14.31 21.64 -3.11
N VAL A 7 -14.62 22.68 -2.32
CA VAL A 7 -14.98 22.56 -0.90
C VAL A 7 -16.45 22.95 -0.74
N ARG A 8 -17.31 22.01 -0.24
CA ARG A 8 -18.78 22.10 -0.01
C ARG A 8 -19.69 21.87 -1.23
N ASN A 9 -21.01 21.85 -0.99
CA ASN A 9 -22.17 21.58 -1.89
C ASN A 9 -22.28 22.47 -3.16
N LEU A 10 -21.20 23.08 -3.63
CA LEU A 10 -21.20 23.72 -4.94
C LEU A 10 -21.04 22.64 -6.00
N VAL A 11 -22.16 22.27 -6.64
CA VAL A 11 -22.12 21.59 -7.94
C VAL A 11 -21.64 22.63 -8.95
N VAL A 12 -20.32 22.85 -9.00
CA VAL A 12 -19.70 23.64 -10.06
C VAL A 12 -19.91 22.86 -11.35
N ASN A 13 -20.47 23.51 -12.38
CA ASN A 13 -20.49 22.93 -13.71
C ASN A 13 -19.03 22.71 -14.16
N ILE A 14 -18.57 21.46 -14.15
CA ILE A 14 -17.19 21.12 -14.49
C ILE A 14 -16.84 21.49 -15.92
N GLN A 15 -17.82 21.51 -16.84
CA GLN A 15 -17.60 22.07 -18.18
C GLN A 15 -17.18 23.54 -18.10
N ASN A 16 -17.88 24.35 -17.31
CA ASN A 16 -17.52 25.75 -17.13
C ASN A 16 -16.15 25.88 -16.44
N LEU A 17 -15.88 25.04 -15.43
CA LEU A 17 -14.58 25.04 -14.76
C LEU A 17 -13.44 24.76 -15.73
N LEU A 18 -13.58 23.76 -16.59
CA LEU A 18 -12.57 23.39 -17.58
C LEU A 18 -12.46 24.43 -18.71
N TYR A 19 -13.57 25.08 -19.07
CA TYR A 19 -13.57 26.21 -19.99
C TYR A 19 -12.74 27.38 -19.44
N PHE A 20 -12.92 27.74 -18.17
CA PHE A 20 -12.15 28.83 -17.54
C PHE A 20 -10.74 28.40 -17.13
N CYS A 21 -10.51 27.10 -16.91
CA CYS A 21 -9.25 26.54 -16.47
C CYS A 21 -8.78 25.44 -17.44
N PRO A 22 -8.39 25.77 -18.69
CA PRO A 22 -7.99 24.78 -19.69
C PRO A 22 -6.70 24.03 -19.33
N ASN A 23 -5.95 24.53 -18.35
CA ASN A 23 -4.68 23.96 -17.89
C ASN A 23 -4.79 23.12 -16.62
N VAL A 24 -6.00 22.68 -16.26
CA VAL A 24 -6.22 21.82 -15.09
C VAL A 24 -5.49 20.50 -15.28
N GLN A 25 -4.59 20.18 -14.34
CA GLN A 25 -3.84 18.93 -14.31
C GLN A 25 -4.42 17.94 -13.29
N SER A 26 -5.10 18.45 -12.26
CA SER A 26 -5.63 17.64 -11.18
C SER A 26 -6.96 18.18 -10.69
N ILE A 27 -7.91 17.27 -10.49
CA ILE A 27 -9.20 17.56 -9.86
C ILE A 27 -9.36 16.59 -8.69
N SER A 28 -9.55 17.13 -7.49
CA SER A 28 -9.81 16.35 -6.29
C SER A 28 -11.04 16.86 -5.55
N GLY A 29 -11.68 15.97 -4.79
CA GLY A 29 -12.88 16.26 -4.02
C GLY A 29 -13.02 15.33 -2.83
N ASN A 30 -13.98 15.64 -1.94
CA ASN A 30 -14.39 14.69 -0.91
C ASN A 30 -15.25 13.57 -1.53
N LYS A 31 -15.54 12.51 -0.77
CA LYS A 31 -16.28 11.34 -1.27
C LYS A 31 -17.59 11.69 -2.00
N VAL A 32 -18.36 12.65 -1.49
CA VAL A 32 -19.66 13.06 -2.05
C VAL A 32 -19.47 13.81 -3.37
N ILE A 33 -18.49 14.71 -3.42
CA ILE A 33 -18.23 15.55 -4.58
C ILE A 33 -17.52 14.76 -5.69
N SER A 34 -16.67 13.77 -5.34
CA SER A 34 -15.95 12.93 -6.31
C SER A 34 -16.89 12.26 -7.31
N THR A 35 -18.03 11.71 -6.86
CA THR A 35 -19.01 11.08 -7.76
C THR A 35 -19.59 12.07 -8.76
N THR A 36 -20.01 13.26 -8.31
CA THR A 36 -20.51 14.31 -9.21
C THR A 36 -19.44 14.81 -10.17
N ILE A 37 -18.19 14.86 -9.72
CA ILE A 37 -17.06 15.22 -10.59
C ILE A 37 -16.89 14.18 -11.70
N LEU A 38 -16.83 12.90 -11.34
CA LEU A 38 -16.67 11.80 -12.28
C LEU A 38 -17.84 11.73 -13.27
N GLN A 39 -19.07 11.93 -12.81
CA GLN A 39 -20.26 12.03 -13.67
C GLN A 39 -20.07 13.12 -14.73
N SER A 40 -19.70 14.32 -14.30
CA SER A 40 -19.53 15.46 -15.20
C SER A 40 -18.39 15.22 -16.19
N LEU A 41 -17.24 14.73 -15.73
CA LEU A 41 -16.09 14.39 -16.57
C LEU A 41 -16.43 13.30 -17.61
N SER A 42 -17.17 12.27 -17.20
CA SER A 42 -17.60 11.18 -18.08
C SER A 42 -18.57 11.66 -19.17
N SER A 43 -19.37 12.70 -18.86
CA SER A 43 -20.36 13.29 -19.78
C SER A 43 -19.79 14.31 -20.76
N LEU A 44 -18.51 14.69 -20.62
CA LEU A 44 -17.88 15.63 -21.53
C LEU A 44 -17.91 15.10 -22.98
N PRO A 45 -17.96 15.98 -23.99
CA PRO A 45 -17.74 15.60 -25.38
C PRO A 45 -16.41 14.86 -25.58
N SER A 46 -16.35 13.90 -26.50
CA SER A 46 -15.15 13.08 -26.74
C SER A 46 -13.95 13.88 -27.24
N ASP A 47 -14.21 15.00 -27.93
CA ASP A 47 -13.27 15.98 -28.45
C ASP A 47 -12.84 17.02 -27.41
N THR A 48 -13.31 16.93 -26.15
CA THR A 48 -12.82 17.83 -25.09
C THR A 48 -11.36 17.53 -24.81
N GLU A 49 -10.46 18.40 -25.30
CA GLU A 49 -9.01 18.29 -25.11
C GLU A 49 -8.61 18.53 -23.65
N LEU A 50 -8.67 17.47 -22.84
CA LEU A 50 -8.08 17.44 -21.51
C LEU A 50 -6.78 16.63 -21.50
N SER A 51 -5.95 16.82 -22.53
CA SER A 51 -4.64 16.18 -22.66
C SER A 51 -3.71 16.46 -21.48
N ARG A 52 -4.01 17.48 -20.67
CA ARG A 52 -3.26 17.87 -19.47
C ARG A 52 -3.79 17.26 -18.18
N LEU A 53 -4.97 16.63 -18.18
CA LEU A 53 -5.56 16.06 -16.97
C LEU A 53 -4.81 14.78 -16.58
N GLN A 54 -4.00 14.89 -15.53
CA GLN A 54 -3.10 13.83 -15.06
C GLN A 54 -3.74 12.97 -13.97
N THR A 55 -4.70 13.51 -13.23
CA THR A 55 -5.36 12.81 -12.11
C THR A 55 -6.86 13.11 -12.11
N ILE A 56 -7.65 12.06 -11.85
CA ILE A 56 -9.10 12.14 -11.63
C ILE A 56 -9.42 11.82 -10.16
N PRO A 57 -10.56 12.31 -9.62
CA PRO A 57 -10.93 12.00 -8.25
C PRO A 57 -11.05 10.50 -8.00
N ILE A 58 -10.49 10.04 -6.88
CA ILE A 58 -10.66 8.66 -6.40
C ILE A 58 -12.04 8.55 -5.77
N GLY A 59 -12.94 7.83 -6.43
CA GLY A 59 -14.34 7.61 -6.01
C GLY A 59 -14.60 6.21 -5.45
N ASP A 60 -15.87 5.93 -5.15
CA ASP A 60 -16.34 4.54 -5.26
C ASP A 60 -16.32 4.16 -6.75
N TRP A 61 -15.93 2.92 -7.06
CA TRP A 61 -15.76 2.50 -8.44
C TRP A 61 -17.15 2.30 -9.08
N ASP A 62 -17.69 3.38 -9.63
CA ASP A 62 -18.93 3.40 -10.40
C ASP A 62 -18.61 3.46 -11.90
N ILE A 63 -19.65 3.36 -12.73
CA ILE A 63 -19.53 3.42 -14.19
C ILE A 63 -18.82 4.70 -14.68
N HIS A 64 -18.88 5.79 -13.91
CA HIS A 64 -18.30 7.08 -14.28
C HIS A 64 -16.79 7.08 -14.10
N TYR A 65 -16.26 6.44 -13.06
CA TYR A 65 -14.81 6.28 -12.90
C TYR A 65 -14.20 5.52 -14.09
N SER A 66 -14.80 4.40 -14.50
CA SER A 66 -14.31 3.60 -15.63
C SER A 66 -14.33 4.39 -16.93
N LEU A 67 -15.42 5.11 -17.19
CA LEU A 67 -15.56 5.97 -18.37
C LEU A 67 -14.51 7.09 -18.37
N CYS A 68 -14.27 7.73 -17.23
CA CYS A 68 -13.21 8.75 -17.11
C CYS A 68 -11.83 8.14 -17.36
N ALA A 69 -11.50 7.02 -16.71
CA ALA A 69 -10.22 6.35 -16.88
C ALA A 69 -9.98 5.94 -18.33
N LYS A 70 -10.99 5.38 -19.01
CA LYS A 70 -10.91 5.07 -20.45
C LYS A 70 -10.70 6.33 -21.29
N LYS A 71 -11.45 7.39 -20.99
CA LYS A 71 -11.43 8.63 -21.78
C LYS A 71 -10.10 9.39 -21.67
N PHE A 72 -9.49 9.37 -20.48
CA PHE A 72 -8.24 10.10 -20.20
C PHE A 72 -7.02 9.17 -20.13
N ASN A 73 -7.11 7.96 -20.67
CA ASN A 73 -6.07 6.93 -20.58
C ASN A 73 -4.67 7.42 -21.04
N GLN A 74 -4.62 8.30 -22.04
CA GLN A 74 -3.37 8.86 -22.56
C GLN A 74 -2.70 9.89 -21.64
N SER A 75 -3.43 10.55 -20.74
CA SER A 75 -2.88 11.62 -19.90
C SER A 75 -2.74 11.25 -18.42
N LEU A 76 -3.47 10.22 -17.97
CA LEU A 76 -3.48 9.82 -16.56
C LEU A 76 -2.13 9.31 -16.07
N MET A 77 -1.72 9.82 -14.91
CA MET A 77 -0.51 9.43 -14.18
C MET A 77 -0.82 8.60 -12.93
N GLU A 78 -2.07 8.60 -12.47
CA GLU A 78 -2.51 7.84 -11.30
C GLU A 78 -3.82 7.09 -11.58
N LEU A 79 -3.84 5.81 -11.19
CA LEU A 79 -5.00 4.93 -11.31
C LEU A 79 -5.23 4.14 -10.01
N ASP A 80 -6.46 4.21 -9.47
CA ASP A 80 -6.88 3.48 -8.28
C ASP A 80 -8.04 2.53 -8.62
N LEU A 81 -7.75 1.24 -8.57
CA LEU A 81 -8.66 0.13 -8.87
C LEU A 81 -9.03 -0.67 -7.62
N ARG A 82 -8.73 -0.19 -6.39
CA ARG A 82 -8.97 -0.98 -5.15
C ARG A 82 -10.41 -1.42 -4.98
N LYS A 83 -11.36 -0.54 -5.34
CA LYS A 83 -12.80 -0.77 -5.18
C LYS A 83 -13.43 -1.45 -6.40
N LEU A 84 -12.65 -1.73 -7.44
CA LEU A 84 -13.13 -2.45 -8.60
C LEU A 84 -13.17 -3.95 -8.27
N ALA A 85 -14.38 -4.51 -8.17
CA ALA A 85 -14.55 -5.93 -7.87
C ALA A 85 -14.37 -6.85 -9.09
N SER A 86 -14.70 -6.38 -10.30
CA SER A 86 -14.62 -7.14 -11.56
C SER A 86 -13.89 -6.36 -12.65
N ASP A 87 -13.27 -7.04 -13.62
CA ASP A 87 -12.75 -6.44 -14.87
C ASP A 87 -11.51 -5.51 -14.76
N LYS A 88 -10.67 -5.66 -13.73
CA LYS A 88 -9.34 -4.99 -13.68
C LYS A 88 -8.51 -5.24 -14.93
N LYS A 89 -8.56 -6.45 -15.47
CA LYS A 89 -7.87 -6.82 -16.71
C LYS A 89 -8.36 -6.03 -17.92
N LEU A 90 -9.67 -5.81 -18.03
CA LEU A 90 -10.25 -5.03 -19.12
C LEU A 90 -9.88 -3.55 -19.00
N MET A 91 -9.84 -3.02 -17.77
CA MET A 91 -9.36 -1.67 -17.52
C MET A 91 -7.91 -1.50 -17.93
N MET A 92 -7.03 -2.41 -17.53
CA MET A 92 -5.62 -2.35 -17.93
C MET A 92 -5.46 -2.43 -19.44
N GLY A 93 -6.33 -3.18 -20.14
CA GLY A 93 -6.34 -3.24 -21.61
C GLY A 93 -6.66 -1.93 -22.34
N TYR A 94 -7.03 -0.84 -21.64
CA TYR A 94 -7.13 0.48 -22.27
C TYR A 94 -5.78 1.15 -22.52
N GLY A 95 -4.70 0.67 -21.89
CA GLY A 95 -3.36 1.22 -22.00
C GLY A 95 -3.19 2.58 -21.33
N PHE A 96 -2.24 2.69 -20.40
CA PHE A 96 -1.96 3.93 -19.66
C PHE A 96 -0.46 4.28 -19.77
N PRO A 97 -0.02 4.87 -20.89
CA PRO A 97 1.41 5.03 -21.19
C PRO A 97 2.15 5.96 -20.20
N ASN A 98 1.45 6.92 -19.59
CA ASN A 98 2.04 7.89 -18.66
C ASN A 98 1.81 7.52 -17.18
N LEU A 99 1.38 6.29 -16.89
CA LEU A 99 1.04 5.86 -15.54
C LEU A 99 2.27 5.80 -14.64
N LYS A 100 2.24 6.56 -13.55
CA LYS A 100 3.29 6.58 -12.52
C LYS A 100 2.86 5.90 -11.22
N ARG A 101 1.56 5.91 -10.92
CA ARG A 101 1.02 5.42 -9.66
C ARG A 101 -0.15 4.47 -9.92
N LEU A 102 -0.02 3.22 -9.48
CA LEU A 102 -1.07 2.22 -9.62
C LEU A 102 -1.44 1.63 -8.25
N THR A 103 -2.74 1.57 -7.98
CA THR A 103 -3.28 0.87 -6.80
C THR A 103 -4.31 -0.17 -7.26
N LEU A 104 -4.01 -1.46 -7.10
CA LEU A 104 -4.86 -2.57 -7.55
C LEU A 104 -5.85 -3.05 -6.48
N GLY A 105 -5.50 -2.99 -5.19
CA GLY A 105 -6.25 -3.65 -4.11
C GLY A 105 -6.34 -5.17 -4.30
N SER A 106 -7.40 -5.81 -3.76
CA SER A 106 -7.60 -7.26 -3.83
C SER A 106 -7.96 -7.74 -5.24
N THR A 107 -7.19 -8.68 -5.76
CA THR A 107 -7.46 -9.39 -7.01
C THR A 107 -7.05 -10.85 -6.87
N ASP A 108 -7.72 -11.70 -7.65
CA ASP A 108 -7.46 -13.12 -7.81
C ASP A 108 -6.12 -13.43 -8.50
N GLN A 109 -5.58 -12.52 -9.32
CA GLN A 109 -4.32 -12.72 -10.07
C GLN A 109 -3.48 -11.43 -10.12
N PRO A 110 -3.03 -10.90 -8.96
CA PRO A 110 -2.30 -9.63 -8.89
C PRO A 110 -1.05 -9.64 -9.76
N PHE A 111 -0.29 -10.73 -9.75
CA PHE A 111 0.98 -10.82 -10.48
C PHE A 111 0.81 -10.72 -11.99
N ARG A 112 -0.18 -11.40 -12.56
CA ARG A 112 -0.43 -11.32 -14.01
C ARG A 112 -0.84 -9.92 -14.45
N LEU A 113 -1.63 -9.22 -13.63
CA LEU A 113 -2.03 -7.83 -13.88
C LEU A 113 -0.85 -6.88 -13.76
N ILE A 114 0.02 -7.09 -12.78
CA ILE A 114 1.23 -6.29 -12.58
C ILE A 114 2.18 -6.49 -13.75
N ASP A 115 2.46 -7.75 -14.11
CA ASP A 115 3.33 -8.10 -15.24
C ASP A 115 2.80 -7.48 -16.55
N SER A 116 1.48 -7.55 -16.82
CA SER A 116 0.89 -6.92 -18.01
C SER A 116 0.97 -5.40 -17.98
N THR A 117 0.79 -4.78 -16.81
CA THR A 117 0.87 -3.33 -16.67
C THR A 117 2.28 -2.82 -16.91
N LEU A 118 3.26 -3.49 -16.30
CA LEU A 118 4.67 -3.10 -16.36
C LEU A 118 5.28 -3.40 -17.74
N ALA A 119 4.67 -4.29 -18.52
CA ALA A 119 5.01 -4.45 -19.93
C ALA A 119 4.56 -3.25 -20.79
N GLU A 120 3.54 -2.50 -20.37
CA GLU A 120 2.97 -1.37 -21.12
C GLU A 120 3.40 0.00 -20.60
N SER A 121 3.84 0.10 -19.34
CA SER A 121 4.21 1.35 -18.68
C SER A 121 5.57 1.25 -18.02
N ASP A 122 6.58 1.82 -18.68
CA ASP A 122 7.97 1.90 -18.21
C ASP A 122 8.20 3.01 -17.17
N GLN A 123 7.16 3.79 -16.84
CA GLN A 123 7.23 4.94 -15.92
C GLN A 123 6.60 4.67 -14.55
N LEU A 124 6.15 3.44 -14.27
CA LEU A 124 5.47 3.14 -13.02
C LEU A 124 6.43 3.26 -11.83
N GLU A 125 6.26 4.29 -11.01
CA GLU A 125 7.09 4.59 -9.83
C GLU A 125 6.51 4.01 -8.54
N TYR A 126 5.18 3.94 -8.42
CA TYR A 126 4.46 3.47 -7.24
C TYR A 126 3.47 2.36 -7.58
N LEU A 127 3.54 1.25 -6.84
CA LEU A 127 2.64 0.12 -6.98
C LEU A 127 2.07 -0.31 -5.62
N ASN A 128 0.75 -0.45 -5.55
CA ASN A 128 0.05 -0.95 -4.37
C ASN A 128 -0.92 -2.07 -4.71
N PHE A 129 -0.85 -3.20 -3.99
CA PHE A 129 -1.79 -4.29 -4.18
C PHE A 129 -1.97 -5.16 -2.92
N GLU A 130 -3.00 -6.01 -2.96
CA GLU A 130 -3.28 -7.00 -1.92
C GLU A 130 -3.01 -8.42 -2.44
N LEU A 131 -2.30 -9.20 -1.62
CA LEU A 131 -1.99 -10.61 -1.79
C LEU A 131 -3.12 -11.42 -1.14
N ALA A 132 -4.12 -11.79 -1.93
CA ALA A 132 -5.22 -12.65 -1.49
C ALA A 132 -4.94 -14.10 -1.90
N ASN A 133 -4.47 -14.96 -0.99
CA ASN A 133 -4.23 -16.43 -1.16
C ASN A 133 -3.99 -16.91 -2.61
N THR A 134 -3.16 -16.19 -3.37
CA THR A 134 -2.99 -16.47 -4.79
C THR A 134 -1.77 -17.38 -4.90
N PRO A 135 -1.93 -18.66 -5.30
CA PRO A 135 -0.79 -19.51 -5.55
C PRO A 135 0.06 -18.91 -6.66
N PHE A 136 1.39 -18.90 -6.51
CA PHE A 136 2.30 -18.47 -7.57
C PHE A 136 2.44 -19.64 -8.56
N VAL A 137 1.38 -19.87 -9.36
CA VAL A 137 1.22 -21.07 -10.22
C VAL A 137 2.37 -21.25 -11.22
N ILE A 138 3.05 -20.15 -11.59
CA ILE A 138 4.28 -20.17 -12.38
C ILE A 138 5.22 -19.20 -11.68
N PRO A 139 6.39 -19.64 -11.16
CA PRO A 139 7.37 -18.70 -10.65
C PRO A 139 7.73 -17.81 -11.85
N PRO A 140 7.46 -16.50 -11.77
CA PRO A 140 7.83 -15.65 -12.86
C PRO A 140 9.35 -15.74 -13.06
N SER A 141 9.80 -15.63 -14.31
CA SER A 141 11.23 -15.69 -14.60
C SER A 141 11.96 -14.69 -13.71
N ALA A 142 12.98 -15.15 -12.97
CA ALA A 142 13.82 -14.28 -12.13
C ALA A 142 14.61 -13.25 -12.95
N VAL A 143 14.53 -13.32 -14.29
CA VAL A 143 15.18 -12.41 -15.24
C VAL A 143 14.33 -11.16 -15.49
N ASP A 144 13.01 -11.23 -15.27
CA ASP A 144 12.12 -10.09 -15.50
C ASP A 144 12.28 -9.08 -14.37
N THR A 145 12.78 -7.88 -14.68
CA THR A 145 12.99 -6.82 -13.70
C THR A 145 12.05 -5.64 -13.96
N TYR A 146 11.63 -4.98 -12.88
CA TYR A 146 10.77 -3.79 -12.93
C TYR A 146 11.53 -2.58 -12.35
N PRO A 147 12.51 -2.04 -13.11
CA PRO A 147 13.45 -1.05 -12.60
C PRO A 147 12.82 0.33 -12.34
N SER A 148 11.63 0.59 -12.88
CA SER A 148 10.90 1.86 -12.72
C SER A 148 10.26 2.02 -11.34
N VAL A 149 9.89 0.91 -10.69
CA VAL A 149 9.15 0.92 -9.43
C VAL A 149 10.10 1.24 -8.27
N GLN A 150 9.84 2.36 -7.60
CA GLN A 150 10.62 2.86 -6.47
C GLN A 150 9.90 2.67 -5.14
N GLU A 151 8.56 2.67 -5.15
CA GLU A 151 7.75 2.50 -3.94
C GLU A 151 6.74 1.36 -4.11
N LEU A 152 6.84 0.37 -3.22
CA LEU A 152 5.99 -0.81 -3.20
C LEU A 152 5.16 -0.85 -1.92
N ALA A 153 3.84 -0.99 -2.05
CA ALA A 153 2.93 -1.18 -0.93
C ALA A 153 2.14 -2.48 -1.09
N LEU A 154 2.25 -3.35 -0.10
CA LEU A 154 1.68 -4.68 -0.10
C LEU A 154 0.77 -4.84 1.10
N SER A 155 -0.34 -5.53 0.89
CA SER A 155 -1.17 -5.99 1.99
C SER A 155 -1.45 -7.47 1.84
N SER A 156 -1.48 -8.24 2.94
CA SER A 156 -1.69 -9.68 2.87
C SER A 156 -2.33 -10.25 4.13
N LYS A 157 -3.10 -11.32 3.95
CA LYS A 157 -3.51 -12.24 5.02
C LYS A 157 -2.60 -13.45 4.97
N LEU A 158 -1.91 -13.73 6.07
CA LEU A 158 -1.03 -14.90 6.19
C LEU A 158 -1.85 -16.12 6.59
N GLU A 159 -2.46 -16.79 5.63
CA GLU A 159 -3.23 -18.02 5.84
C GLU A 159 -2.34 -19.27 5.75
N HIS A 160 -2.90 -20.46 5.97
CA HIS A 160 -2.16 -21.72 5.82
C HIS A 160 -1.82 -21.97 4.35
N ASP A 161 -0.70 -22.65 4.09
CA ASP A 161 -0.16 -22.91 2.76
C ASP A 161 0.24 -21.63 2.01
N PHE A 162 0.68 -20.61 2.75
CA PHE A 162 1.15 -19.36 2.15
C PHE A 162 2.45 -19.60 1.36
N ASP A 163 2.42 -19.31 0.07
CA ASP A 163 3.57 -19.49 -0.83
C ASP A 163 4.59 -18.35 -0.68
N TYR A 164 5.36 -18.41 0.41
CA TYR A 164 6.40 -17.44 0.73
C TYR A 164 7.58 -17.48 -0.27
N VAL A 165 7.82 -18.63 -0.92
CA VAL A 165 8.90 -18.78 -1.92
C VAL A 165 8.55 -18.02 -3.20
N GLY A 166 7.32 -18.19 -3.70
CA GLY A 166 6.82 -17.45 -4.84
C GLY A 166 6.84 -15.94 -4.60
N LEU A 167 6.43 -15.51 -3.40
CA LEU A 167 6.49 -14.11 -3.00
C LEU A 167 7.91 -13.54 -3.03
N ASN A 168 8.88 -14.24 -2.43
CA ASN A 168 10.27 -13.78 -2.44
C ASN A 168 10.79 -13.63 -3.86
N THR A 169 10.52 -14.62 -4.71
CA THR A 169 10.87 -14.59 -6.14
C THR A 169 10.27 -13.37 -6.84
N PHE A 170 9.02 -13.04 -6.54
CA PHE A 170 8.35 -11.86 -7.09
C PHE A 170 8.97 -10.55 -6.57
N LEU A 171 9.28 -10.45 -5.27
CA LEU A 171 9.88 -9.26 -4.68
C LEU A 171 11.26 -8.93 -5.27
N PHE A 172 12.05 -9.95 -5.66
CA PHE A 172 13.33 -9.75 -6.34
C PHE A 172 13.22 -9.02 -7.69
N LYS A 173 12.04 -8.97 -8.32
CA LYS A 173 11.85 -8.21 -9.56
C LYS A 173 11.97 -6.69 -9.34
N PHE A 174 11.71 -6.20 -8.14
CA PHE A 174 11.69 -4.78 -7.79
C PHE A 174 13.07 -4.32 -7.28
N ILE A 175 14.11 -4.54 -8.09
CA ILE A 175 15.51 -4.30 -7.70
C ILE A 175 15.81 -2.86 -7.27
N ASN A 176 15.03 -1.89 -7.76
CA ASN A 176 15.20 -0.46 -7.49
C ASN A 176 14.20 0.08 -6.46
N ALA A 177 13.43 -0.78 -5.80
CA ALA A 177 12.50 -0.33 -4.75
C ALA A 177 13.29 0.25 -3.58
N GLU A 178 13.08 1.54 -3.30
CA GLU A 178 13.68 2.25 -2.16
C GLU A 178 12.76 2.21 -0.94
N LYS A 179 11.45 2.06 -1.19
CA LYS A 179 10.40 2.07 -0.18
C LYS A 179 9.55 0.83 -0.25
N LEU A 180 9.34 0.19 0.90
CA LEU A 180 8.44 -0.95 1.04
C LEU A 180 7.52 -0.73 2.23
N THR A 181 6.21 -0.72 1.97
CA THR A 181 5.19 -0.80 3.02
C THR A 181 4.51 -2.15 2.97
N MET A 182 4.58 -2.92 4.05
CA MET A 182 3.90 -4.21 4.20
C MET A 182 2.80 -4.10 5.25
N SER A 183 1.56 -4.44 4.89
CA SER A 183 0.41 -4.47 5.81
C SER A 183 -0.08 -5.91 5.98
N LEU A 184 0.09 -6.48 7.17
CA LEU A 184 -0.32 -7.84 7.50
C LEU A 184 -1.60 -7.81 8.31
N PHE A 185 -2.61 -8.55 7.88
CA PHE A 185 -3.82 -8.81 8.65
C PHE A 185 -3.64 -10.13 9.41
N ASP A 186 -3.65 -10.07 10.74
CA ASP A 186 -3.40 -11.24 11.58
C ASP A 186 -4.52 -12.29 11.46
N THR A 187 -4.19 -13.37 10.76
CA THR A 187 -4.90 -14.64 10.80
C THR A 187 -4.02 -15.77 11.33
N ILE A 188 -2.85 -15.45 11.92
CA ILE A 188 -1.92 -16.46 12.43
C ILE A 188 -2.64 -17.28 13.49
N SER A 189 -2.77 -18.58 13.20
CA SER A 189 -3.51 -19.51 14.05
C SER A 189 -2.69 -19.80 15.31
N ARG A 190 -3.31 -20.33 16.38
CA ARG A 190 -2.58 -20.78 17.57
C ARG A 190 -1.59 -21.92 17.25
N ASN A 191 -1.81 -22.63 16.14
CA ASN A 191 -0.93 -23.63 15.56
C ASN A 191 -0.22 -23.03 14.35
N GLN A 192 0.69 -22.07 14.61
CA GLN A 192 1.43 -21.33 13.58
C GLN A 192 2.12 -22.32 12.63
N SER A 193 1.63 -22.42 11.40
CA SER A 193 2.26 -23.31 10.43
C SER A 193 3.59 -22.70 9.97
N LEU A 194 4.57 -23.55 9.65
CA LEU A 194 5.95 -23.11 9.40
C LEU A 194 6.04 -22.09 8.24
N ASP A 195 5.21 -22.26 7.23
CA ASP A 195 5.03 -21.35 6.08
C ASP A 195 4.64 -19.93 6.50
N GLN A 196 3.68 -19.77 7.44
CA GLN A 196 3.26 -18.45 7.95
C GLN A 196 4.42 -17.74 8.67
N LEU A 197 5.22 -18.49 9.42
CA LEU A 197 6.38 -17.97 10.15
C LEU A 197 7.53 -17.60 9.22
N TYR A 198 7.78 -18.41 8.18
CA TYR A 198 8.77 -18.09 7.17
C TYR A 198 8.37 -16.86 6.35
N ALA A 199 7.11 -16.76 5.92
CA ALA A 199 6.59 -15.57 5.25
C ALA A 199 6.81 -14.30 6.10
N PHE A 200 6.45 -14.36 7.39
CA PHE A 200 6.62 -13.24 8.30
C PHE A 200 8.09 -12.84 8.47
N ARG A 201 8.98 -13.81 8.67
CA ARG A 201 10.43 -13.57 8.79
C ARG A 201 10.97 -12.90 7.52
N ASP A 202 10.57 -13.38 6.36
CA ASP A 202 11.07 -12.89 5.08
C ASP A 202 10.56 -11.47 4.81
N PHE A 203 9.31 -11.16 5.16
CA PHE A 203 8.81 -9.78 5.11
C PHE A 203 9.65 -8.82 5.94
N ILE A 204 10.03 -9.19 7.17
CA ILE A 204 10.86 -8.31 7.99
C ILE A 204 12.26 -8.16 7.38
N ALA A 205 12.83 -9.25 6.83
CA ALA A 205 14.12 -9.19 6.15
C ALA A 205 14.10 -8.17 5.00
N TRP A 206 13.05 -8.20 4.17
CA TRP A 206 12.84 -7.22 3.10
C TRP A 206 12.70 -5.79 3.62
N ILE A 207 11.89 -5.58 4.67
CA ILE A 207 11.72 -4.26 5.30
C ILE A 207 13.05 -3.73 5.85
N ASN A 208 13.89 -4.59 6.43
CA ASN A 208 15.18 -4.22 6.98
C ASN A 208 16.28 -4.01 5.93
N ALA A 209 16.11 -4.59 4.74
CA ALA A 209 17.01 -4.42 3.61
C ALA A 209 16.90 -3.02 3.00
N LEU A 210 15.72 -2.38 3.07
CA LEU A 210 15.47 -1.06 2.50
C LEU A 210 15.69 0.10 3.49
N ASP A 211 15.95 1.27 2.93
CA ASP A 211 16.17 2.50 3.72
C ASP A 211 14.88 3.03 4.34
N ASP A 212 13.75 3.02 3.62
CA ASP A 212 12.42 3.44 4.11
C ASP A 212 11.42 2.26 4.01
N GLY A 213 11.64 1.28 4.89
CA GLY A 213 10.78 0.13 5.12
C GLY A 213 9.78 0.38 6.23
N LYS A 214 8.53 -0.02 6.01
CA LYS A 214 7.42 0.05 6.96
C LYS A 214 6.65 -1.27 7.00
N LEU A 215 6.52 -1.85 8.18
CA LEU A 215 5.66 -3.00 8.45
C LEU A 215 4.51 -2.57 9.35
N CYS A 216 3.28 -2.81 8.92
CA CYS A 216 2.07 -2.62 9.68
C CYS A 216 1.45 -4.00 9.91
N ILE A 217 1.14 -4.35 11.16
CA ILE A 217 0.49 -5.60 11.52
C ILE A 217 -0.79 -5.23 12.24
N ILE A 218 -1.93 -5.52 11.63
CA ILE A 218 -3.23 -5.40 12.26
C ILE A 218 -3.41 -6.68 13.07
N ASN A 219 -3.04 -6.60 14.35
CA ASN A 219 -3.02 -7.73 15.27
C ASN A 219 -4.41 -7.90 15.90
N VAL A 220 -5.08 -9.01 15.62
CA VAL A 220 -6.39 -9.33 16.21
C VAL A 220 -6.23 -10.20 17.45
N LYS A 221 -5.06 -10.83 17.66
CA LYS A 221 -4.78 -11.73 18.79
C LYS A 221 -3.58 -11.26 19.63
N PRO A 222 -3.81 -10.74 20.85
CA PRO A 222 -2.73 -10.30 21.74
C PRO A 222 -1.65 -11.35 22.04
N GLU A 223 -2.00 -12.64 21.99
CA GLU A 223 -1.10 -13.79 22.18
C GLU A 223 0.08 -13.80 21.17
N ASN A 224 -0.16 -13.38 19.93
CA ASN A 224 0.82 -13.38 18.84
C ASN A 224 1.82 -12.21 18.92
N LEU A 225 1.53 -11.21 19.76
CA LEU A 225 2.30 -9.96 19.88
C LEU A 225 3.78 -10.22 20.25
N LEU A 226 4.02 -11.14 21.19
CA LEU A 226 5.39 -11.50 21.59
C LEU A 226 6.15 -12.21 20.47
N THR A 227 5.46 -13.04 19.70
CA THR A 227 6.06 -13.73 18.56
C THR A 227 6.52 -12.71 17.52
N TYR A 228 5.66 -11.77 17.13
CA TYR A 228 6.02 -10.70 16.19
C TYR A 228 7.19 -9.85 16.71
N LEU A 229 7.14 -9.46 17.97
CA LEU A 229 8.23 -8.72 18.63
C LEU A 229 9.56 -9.47 18.57
N LYS A 230 9.56 -10.77 18.90
CA LYS A 230 10.75 -11.62 18.87
C LYS A 230 11.35 -11.71 17.47
N TYR A 231 10.52 -11.89 16.45
CA TYR A 231 10.99 -11.98 15.07
C TYR A 231 11.52 -10.63 14.55
N ILE A 232 10.81 -9.53 14.81
CA ILE A 232 11.27 -8.19 14.43
C ILE A 232 12.62 -7.89 15.08
N TYR A 233 12.77 -8.22 16.37
CA TYR A 233 14.03 -8.04 17.09
C TYR A 233 15.17 -8.89 16.52
N ASN A 234 14.93 -10.19 16.30
CA ASN A 234 15.97 -11.12 15.85
C ASN A 234 16.43 -10.91 14.39
N THR A 235 15.70 -10.14 13.60
CA THR A 235 16.00 -9.90 12.18
C THR A 235 16.63 -8.53 11.94
N ILE A 236 16.95 -7.80 13.00
CA ILE A 236 17.72 -6.55 12.93
C ILE A 236 19.15 -6.88 12.49
N PRO A 237 19.65 -6.29 11.39
CA PRO A 237 21.02 -6.51 10.97
C PRO A 237 22.02 -5.95 11.99
N THR A 238 23.09 -6.69 12.27
CA THR A 238 24.13 -6.33 13.25
C THR A 238 24.76 -4.96 13.00
N HIS A 239 25.00 -4.61 11.73
CA HIS A 239 25.52 -3.31 11.33
C HIS A 239 24.54 -2.13 11.54
N LYS A 240 23.30 -2.42 11.94
CA LYS A 240 22.26 -1.42 12.28
C LYS A 240 21.88 -1.50 13.77
N GLU A 241 22.68 -2.15 14.62
CA GLU A 241 22.46 -2.25 16.08
C GLU A 241 22.56 -0.90 16.81
N ASP A 242 23.33 0.05 16.28
CA ASP A 242 23.47 1.40 16.85
C ASP A 242 22.20 2.28 16.69
N TRP A 243 21.18 1.79 16.00
CA TRP A 243 19.94 2.53 15.78
C TRP A 243 19.08 2.49 17.05
N LYS A 244 18.60 3.66 17.50
CA LYS A 244 17.71 3.74 18.66
C LYS A 244 16.33 3.18 18.28
N THR A 245 15.83 2.21 19.05
CA THR A 245 14.45 1.70 18.93
C THR A 245 13.53 2.52 19.81
N LYS A 246 12.62 3.28 19.19
CA LYS A 246 11.58 4.04 19.88
C LYS A 246 10.30 3.22 19.91
N ILE A 247 9.73 3.04 21.09
CA ILE A 247 8.47 2.30 21.26
C ILE A 247 7.37 3.28 21.59
N VAL A 248 6.38 3.41 20.71
CA VAL A 248 5.28 4.36 20.89
C VAL A 248 4.02 3.59 21.21
N PHE A 249 3.49 3.73 22.42
CA PHE A 249 2.16 3.22 22.75
C PHE A 249 1.13 4.26 22.35
N LEU A 250 0.33 3.95 21.32
CA LEU A 250 -0.77 4.79 20.89
C LEU A 250 -2.03 4.39 21.68
N ARG A 251 -2.79 5.35 22.21
CA ARG A 251 -4.15 5.12 22.71
C ARG A 251 -5.00 4.49 21.60
N SER A 252 -5.66 3.38 21.90
CA SER A 252 -6.71 2.87 21.02
C SER A 252 -7.84 3.90 20.94
N SER A 253 -8.25 4.24 19.73
CA SER A 253 -9.58 4.80 19.55
C SER A 253 -10.59 3.66 19.67
N TYR A 254 -11.83 3.94 20.12
CA TYR A 254 -12.93 2.95 20.11
C TYR A 254 -13.20 2.31 18.72
N TYR A 255 -12.55 2.81 17.66
CA TYR A 255 -12.76 2.45 16.26
C TYR A 255 -11.51 1.88 15.56
N SER A 256 -10.40 1.63 16.27
CA SER A 256 -9.15 1.16 15.66
C SER A 256 -8.66 -0.14 16.30
N SER A 257 -8.53 -1.20 15.48
CA SER A 257 -7.89 -2.46 15.86
C SER A 257 -6.45 -2.26 16.37
N PRO A 258 -5.90 -3.19 17.16
CA PRO A 258 -4.49 -3.13 17.56
C PRO A 258 -3.59 -3.14 16.32
N ILE A 259 -2.73 -2.14 16.21
CA ILE A 259 -1.80 -1.99 15.08
C ILE A 259 -0.39 -1.95 15.64
N ILE A 260 0.45 -2.89 15.21
CA ILE A 260 1.90 -2.82 15.35
C ILE A 260 2.42 -2.16 14.08
N SER A 261 3.04 -0.99 14.20
CA SER A 261 3.76 -0.34 13.11
C SER A 261 5.25 -0.32 13.44
N TYR A 262 6.05 -0.91 12.55
CA TYR A 262 7.50 -0.88 12.57
C TYR A 262 7.98 -0.09 11.37
N SER A 263 8.88 0.87 11.59
CA SER A 263 9.49 1.63 10.52
C SER A 263 10.99 1.72 10.70
N THR A 264 11.74 1.51 9.61
CA THR A 264 13.20 1.64 9.57
C THR A 264 13.65 3.09 9.40
N HIS A 265 12.76 4.02 9.00
CA HIS A 265 13.08 5.43 8.76
C HIS A 265 12.10 6.41 9.42
N THR A 266 12.61 7.27 10.30
CA THR A 266 11.85 8.43 10.83
C THR A 266 12.54 9.78 10.63
N GLY A 267 13.47 9.88 9.69
CA GLY A 267 14.27 11.09 9.46
C GLY A 267 15.41 11.31 10.46
N TYR A 268 15.53 10.49 11.51
CA TYR A 268 16.53 10.65 12.60
C TYR A 268 17.29 9.38 12.98
N ARG A 269 17.72 8.49 12.06
CA ARG A 269 18.39 7.20 12.43
C ARG A 269 17.70 6.45 13.59
N GLU A 270 16.38 6.63 13.71
CA GLU A 270 15.55 6.16 14.79
C GLU A 270 14.52 5.22 14.18
N ARG A 271 14.51 3.97 14.65
CA ARG A 271 13.43 3.05 14.31
C ARG A 271 12.27 3.33 15.21
N THR A 272 11.09 3.51 14.62
CA THR A 272 9.88 3.64 15.43
C THR A 272 9.10 2.35 15.35
N PHE A 273 8.98 1.70 16.50
CA PHE A 273 8.08 0.61 16.77
C PHE A 273 6.85 1.18 17.50
N ALA A 274 5.88 1.67 16.76
CA ALA A 274 4.62 2.09 17.35
C ALA A 274 3.73 0.86 17.58
N ILE A 275 3.24 0.67 18.80
CA ILE A 275 2.29 -0.36 19.16
C ILE A 275 1.03 0.32 19.65
N THR A 276 -0.06 0.19 18.92
CA THR A 276 -1.38 0.56 19.44
C THR A 276 -1.91 -0.62 20.24
N LEU A 277 -1.98 -0.48 21.56
CA LEU A 277 -2.50 -1.52 22.46
C LEU A 277 -3.79 -1.04 23.11
N ASP A 278 -4.85 -1.81 22.90
CA ASP A 278 -6.20 -1.59 23.42
C ASP A 278 -6.44 -2.24 24.80
N ASN A 279 -5.50 -3.06 25.28
CA ASN A 279 -5.66 -3.83 26.53
C ASN A 279 -4.42 -3.72 27.43
N ASP A 280 -4.62 -3.46 28.73
CA ASP A 280 -3.57 -3.36 29.75
C ASP A 280 -2.77 -4.67 29.91
N PHE A 281 -3.38 -5.82 29.62
CA PHE A 281 -2.69 -7.10 29.54
C PHE A 281 -1.56 -7.07 28.50
N ALA A 282 -1.86 -6.59 27.29
CA ALA A 282 -0.87 -6.54 26.21
C ALA A 282 0.26 -5.55 26.54
N LYS A 283 -0.05 -4.41 27.18
CA LYS A 283 0.96 -3.45 27.64
C LYS A 283 1.94 -4.08 28.62
N ASN A 284 1.42 -4.76 29.64
CA ASN A 284 2.25 -5.44 30.66
C ASN A 284 3.11 -6.56 30.05
N LEU A 285 2.55 -7.31 29.09
CA LEU A 285 3.25 -8.37 28.38
C LEU A 285 4.44 -7.81 27.57
N VAL A 286 4.22 -6.75 26.80
CA VAL A 286 5.26 -6.09 26.00
C VAL A 286 6.33 -5.48 26.91
N CYS A 287 5.96 -4.70 27.91
CA CYS A 287 6.92 -4.08 28.82
C CYS A 287 7.78 -5.12 29.56
N SER A 288 7.17 -6.23 30.00
CA SER A 288 7.90 -7.33 30.63
C SER A 288 8.89 -7.99 29.68
N TYR A 289 8.53 -8.14 28.41
CA TYR A 289 9.42 -8.71 27.39
C TYR A 289 10.57 -7.77 27.04
N LEU A 290 10.29 -6.48 26.83
CA LEU A 290 11.30 -5.46 26.56
C LEU A 290 12.32 -5.33 27.70
N ASN A 291 11.85 -5.38 28.95
CA ASN A 291 12.72 -5.40 30.13
C ASN A 291 13.67 -6.61 30.14
N LYS A 292 13.22 -7.78 29.67
CA LYS A 292 14.07 -8.97 29.54
C LYS A 292 15.12 -8.82 28.44
N LEU A 293 14.83 -8.07 27.37
CA LEU A 293 15.75 -7.88 26.25
C LEU A 293 16.91 -6.93 26.57
N LYS A 294 16.87 -6.18 27.70
CA LYS A 294 17.91 -5.22 28.12
C LYS A 294 18.29 -4.18 27.03
N MET A 295 17.40 -3.92 26.08
CA MET A 295 17.64 -2.96 24.99
C MET A 295 17.30 -1.54 25.44
N PRO A 296 18.05 -0.50 25.05
CA PRO A 296 17.63 0.88 25.27
C PRO A 296 16.41 1.20 24.37
N PHE A 297 15.26 1.43 24.98
CA PHE A 297 14.05 1.90 24.29
C PHE A 297 13.52 3.18 24.94
N THR A 298 12.97 4.07 24.12
CA THR A 298 12.20 5.22 24.62
C THR A 298 10.72 4.90 24.52
N VAL A 299 10.03 4.91 25.65
CA VAL A 299 8.57 4.76 25.70
C VAL A 299 7.93 6.12 25.53
N ARG A 300 7.07 6.27 24.53
CA ARG A 300 6.18 7.44 24.39
C ARG A 300 4.74 6.98 24.46
N ILE A 301 3.99 7.50 25.42
CA ILE A 301 2.54 7.28 25.54
C ILE A 301 1.86 8.49 24.87
N GLN A 302 1.01 8.25 23.87
CA GLN A 302 0.19 9.27 23.20
C GLN A 302 -1.29 8.97 23.40
#